data_AF-A0A7C4UFG7-F1
#
_entry.id   AF-A0A7C4UFG7-F1
#
_cell.length_a   1.000
_cell.length_b   1.000
_cell.length_c   1.000
_cell.angle_alpha   90.00
_cell.angle_beta   90.00
_cell.angle_gamma   90.00
#
_symmetry.space_group_name_H-M   'P 1'
#
loop_
_entity.id
_entity.type
_entity.pdbx_description
1 polymer ?
#
loop_
_entity_poly.entity_id
_entity_poly.type
_entity_poly.pdbx_seq_one_letter_code
_entity_poly.pdbx_strand_id
1 'polypeptide(L)'
;MEVESRRRRGPIGGACLMRWLLCVASAVALLLSSSVRAEVDFVKDIKPILEDSCLMCHSGSDPKGKLKMDTRANLLKGGKNGEVVTVGKSGDSRLYELIALGKDEEGRMPPEGEPLKKEQIQKIKEWIDTGLKWPEGVTMKVAVDLRPKDDPGFPISATEKAAVEKLTKAGVLALRLAQSTNHLRVDFALRGKEVKDEELALLKDAPNLVELNLGGTNITDSSLVHIKPLVNLTRLQLHNTKVTDAGLEHLKGLSKLTSLNLYGSQVTDKGLDQLTGLKSLKNVYLYLTKATPEGAKKLKAAIPTVDVNLGLELAPPPKPPEPKKEEPKKTEPKKEEPKKKEEPKKKEEPKKKEAKK
;
A
#
# COMPACT_ATOMS: atom_id res chain seq x y z
N MET A 1 34.05 -57.93 -74.21
CA MET A 1 32.58 -57.86 -74.23
C MET A 1 32.10 -59.30 -74.34
N GLU A 2 31.70 -59.90 -73.23
CA GLU A 2 30.92 -61.14 -73.23
C GLU A 2 30.19 -61.23 -71.89
N VAL A 3 28.94 -61.67 -72.00
CA VAL A 3 27.94 -61.95 -70.97
C VAL A 3 28.44 -63.18 -70.17
N GLU A 4 28.19 -63.41 -68.87
CA GLU A 4 26.96 -64.04 -68.39
C GLU A 4 27.09 -64.55 -66.92
N SER A 5 25.93 -64.63 -66.25
CA SER A 5 25.59 -65.52 -65.11
C SER A 5 25.95 -65.03 -63.68
N ARG A 6 25.07 -65.07 -62.66
CA ARG A 6 23.93 -65.97 -62.38
C ARG A 6 22.86 -65.29 -61.49
N ARG A 7 21.59 -65.58 -61.80
CA ARG A 7 20.48 -66.11 -60.95
C ARG A 7 20.15 -65.35 -59.64
N ARG A 8 18.89 -65.11 -59.25
CA ARG A 8 17.58 -65.69 -59.61
C ARG A 8 16.47 -64.98 -58.79
N ARG A 9 15.25 -64.99 -59.36
CA ARG A 9 13.90 -64.91 -58.72
C ARG A 9 13.54 -63.55 -58.11
N GLY A 10 12.38 -62.94 -58.36
CA GLY A 10 11.09 -63.41 -58.84
C GLY A 10 10.00 -62.60 -58.10
N PRO A 11 8.79 -62.45 -58.68
CA PRO A 11 7.98 -61.22 -58.61
C PRO A 11 6.83 -61.31 -57.60
N ILE A 12 6.01 -60.26 -57.50
CA ILE A 12 4.53 -60.27 -57.63
C ILE A 12 4.03 -58.81 -57.49
N GLY A 13 3.37 -58.31 -58.54
CA GLY A 13 2.57 -57.09 -58.51
C GLY A 13 1.10 -57.39 -58.18
N GLY A 14 0.27 -56.35 -58.08
CA GLY A 14 -1.17 -56.52 -58.01
C GLY A 14 -1.90 -55.31 -57.46
N ALA A 15 -2.44 -54.50 -58.38
CA ALA A 15 -3.24 -53.32 -58.12
C ALA A 15 -4.72 -53.66 -57.80
N CYS A 16 -5.36 -52.77 -57.03
CA CYS A 16 -6.71 -52.22 -57.22
C CYS A 16 -7.90 -53.15 -57.56
N LEU A 17 -8.91 -53.24 -56.68
CA LEU A 17 -10.31 -52.79 -56.90
C LEU A 17 -11.32 -53.35 -55.87
N MET A 18 -12.33 -52.51 -55.56
CA MET A 18 -13.66 -52.76 -54.94
C MET A 18 -13.75 -53.09 -53.44
N ARG A 19 -14.77 -52.73 -52.63
CA ARG A 19 -15.85 -51.71 -52.51
C ARG A 19 -16.93 -52.39 -51.63
N TRP A 20 -17.42 -51.66 -50.61
CA TRP A 20 -18.67 -51.83 -49.84
C TRP A 20 -18.73 -52.62 -48.50
N LEU A 21 -19.38 -51.94 -47.54
CA LEU A 21 -20.12 -52.41 -46.35
C LEU A 21 -19.35 -52.77 -45.07
N LEU A 22 -19.09 -51.76 -44.24
CA LEU A 22 -19.32 -51.81 -42.78
C LEU A 22 -19.46 -50.38 -42.23
N CYS A 23 -20.70 -49.87 -42.28
CA CYS A 23 -21.13 -48.69 -41.54
C CYS A 23 -21.50 -49.08 -40.10
N VAL A 24 -21.40 -48.08 -39.22
CA VAL A 24 -22.07 -47.97 -37.90
C VAL A 24 -21.42 -48.73 -36.74
N ALA A 25 -20.29 -48.25 -36.21
CA ALA A 25 -20.00 -48.23 -34.75
C ALA A 25 -18.58 -47.68 -34.45
N SER A 26 -18.29 -46.40 -34.71
CA SER A 26 -17.15 -45.67 -34.07
C SER A 26 -17.10 -44.19 -34.46
N ALA A 27 -18.22 -43.47 -34.33
CA ALA A 27 -18.22 -42.02 -34.57
C ALA A 27 -19.19 -41.26 -33.62
N VAL A 28 -19.44 -41.76 -32.41
CA VAL A 28 -20.31 -41.08 -31.42
C VAL A 28 -19.75 -41.19 -29.98
N ALA A 29 -18.44 -40.97 -29.81
CA ALA A 29 -17.84 -40.90 -28.47
C ALA A 29 -16.71 -39.86 -28.37
N LEU A 30 -16.86 -38.74 -29.08
CA LEU A 30 -15.94 -37.59 -29.03
C LEU A 30 -16.72 -36.28 -29.01
N LEU A 31 -17.73 -36.19 -28.16
CA LEU A 31 -18.38 -34.92 -27.81
C LEU A 31 -18.67 -34.92 -26.31
N LEU A 32 -18.32 -33.79 -25.67
CA LEU A 32 -18.65 -33.38 -24.30
C LEU A 32 -17.68 -33.82 -23.18
N SER A 33 -16.40 -33.44 -23.28
CA SER A 33 -15.70 -32.94 -22.09
C SER A 33 -15.87 -31.42 -22.04
N SER A 34 -17.11 -30.99 -21.81
CA SER A 34 -17.40 -29.62 -21.42
C SER A 34 -16.80 -29.45 -20.03
N SER A 35 -15.61 -28.87 -19.94
CA SER A 35 -15.10 -28.37 -18.68
C SER A 35 -16.06 -27.27 -18.24
N VAL A 36 -17.00 -27.61 -17.36
CA VAL A 36 -17.91 -26.65 -16.74
C VAL A 36 -17.02 -25.76 -15.86
N ARG A 37 -16.49 -24.67 -16.43
CA ARG A 37 -15.96 -23.58 -15.63
C ARG A 37 -17.13 -23.06 -14.81
N ALA A 38 -16.93 -22.98 -13.48
CA ALA A 38 -17.89 -22.34 -12.61
C ALA A 38 -18.18 -20.94 -13.14
N GLU A 39 -19.46 -20.64 -13.35
CA GLU A 39 -19.91 -19.36 -13.86
C GLU A 39 -19.54 -18.23 -12.89
N VAL A 40 -19.16 -17.07 -13.42
CA VAL A 40 -18.75 -15.91 -12.60
C VAL A 40 -19.95 -15.35 -11.83
N ASP A 41 -19.86 -15.33 -10.50
CA ASP A 41 -20.89 -14.74 -9.65
C ASP A 41 -20.60 -13.26 -9.36
N PHE A 42 -21.54 -12.37 -9.66
CA PHE A 42 -21.29 -10.94 -9.47
C PHE A 42 -20.98 -10.57 -8.02
N VAL A 43 -21.75 -11.06 -7.05
CA VAL A 43 -21.63 -10.64 -5.65
C VAL A 43 -20.34 -11.16 -5.01
N LYS A 44 -19.96 -12.39 -5.36
CA LYS A 44 -18.78 -13.07 -4.81
C LYS A 44 -17.50 -12.70 -5.54
N ASP A 45 -17.54 -12.59 -6.87
CA ASP A 45 -16.34 -12.54 -7.71
C ASP A 45 -16.05 -11.15 -8.28
N ILE A 46 -17.08 -10.35 -8.61
CA ILE A 46 -16.91 -9.06 -9.32
C ILE A 46 -17.05 -7.86 -8.38
N LYS A 47 -18.10 -7.85 -7.57
CA LYS A 47 -18.41 -6.75 -6.64
C LYS A 47 -17.22 -6.36 -5.76
N PRO A 48 -16.48 -7.30 -5.12
CA PRO A 48 -15.31 -6.93 -4.33
C PRO A 48 -14.22 -6.22 -5.16
N ILE A 49 -14.01 -6.65 -6.41
CA ILE A 49 -13.01 -6.05 -7.30
C ILE A 49 -13.40 -4.60 -7.62
N LEU A 50 -14.66 -4.36 -8.01
CA LEU A 50 -15.14 -3.04 -8.37
C LEU A 50 -15.18 -2.08 -7.17
N GLU A 51 -15.62 -2.56 -6.00
CA GLU A 51 -15.65 -1.77 -4.77
C GLU A 51 -14.26 -1.33 -4.34
N ASP A 52 -13.28 -2.24 -4.38
CA ASP A 52 -11.92 -1.97 -3.91
C ASP A 52 -11.10 -1.15 -4.91
N SER A 53 -11.28 -1.39 -6.21
CA SER A 53 -10.39 -0.87 -7.25
C SER A 53 -10.99 0.27 -8.08
N CYS A 54 -12.32 0.36 -8.20
CA CYS A 54 -12.97 1.28 -9.14
C CYS A 54 -13.73 2.41 -8.43
N LEU A 55 -14.47 2.11 -7.37
CA LEU A 55 -15.46 3.05 -6.83
C LEU A 55 -14.86 4.28 -6.16
N MET A 56 -13.63 4.24 -5.66
CA MET A 56 -12.98 5.43 -5.09
C MET A 56 -12.94 6.60 -6.07
N CYS A 57 -12.78 6.31 -7.37
CA CYS A 57 -12.78 7.31 -8.43
C CYS A 57 -14.10 7.35 -9.22
N HIS A 58 -14.83 6.24 -9.33
CA HIS A 58 -16.02 6.09 -10.19
C HIS A 58 -17.33 5.95 -9.41
N SER A 59 -17.47 6.66 -8.28
CA SER A 59 -18.74 6.75 -7.53
C SER A 59 -18.98 8.19 -7.05
N GLY A 60 -19.90 8.41 -6.10
CA GLY A 60 -20.08 9.72 -5.42
C GLY A 60 -20.65 10.83 -6.30
N SER A 61 -20.53 12.08 -5.86
CA SER A 61 -21.12 13.23 -6.57
C SER A 61 -20.29 13.71 -7.76
N ASP A 62 -18.96 13.50 -7.75
CA ASP A 62 -18.08 13.92 -8.84
C ASP A 62 -17.08 12.83 -9.26
N PRO A 63 -17.56 11.78 -9.95
CA PRO A 63 -16.70 10.69 -10.42
C PRO A 63 -15.74 11.13 -11.54
N LYS A 64 -14.52 10.57 -11.53
CA LYS A 64 -13.55 10.73 -12.61
C LYS A 64 -14.12 10.24 -13.94
N GLY A 65 -13.85 11.01 -15.00
CA GLY A 65 -14.39 10.74 -16.32
C GLY A 65 -15.91 10.74 -16.39
N LYS A 66 -16.61 11.30 -15.39
CA LYS A 66 -18.08 11.30 -15.27
C LYS A 66 -18.73 9.90 -15.30
N LEU A 67 -17.94 8.85 -15.07
CA LEU A 67 -18.37 7.47 -15.05
C LEU A 67 -18.73 7.04 -13.62
N LYS A 68 -19.99 6.67 -13.40
CA LYS A 68 -20.43 6.03 -12.16
C LYS A 68 -20.54 4.52 -12.35
N MET A 69 -20.03 3.76 -11.40
CA MET A 69 -20.05 2.29 -11.43
C MET A 69 -20.77 1.69 -10.22
N ASP A 70 -21.39 2.49 -9.36
CA ASP A 70 -22.12 2.07 -8.15
C ASP A 70 -23.40 1.24 -8.45
N THR A 71 -23.93 1.34 -9.68
CA THR A 71 -25.06 0.54 -10.15
C THR A 71 -24.85 0.05 -11.57
N ARG A 72 -25.54 -1.05 -11.95
CA ARG A 72 -25.54 -1.56 -13.33
C ARG A 72 -25.96 -0.49 -14.34
N ALA A 73 -27.03 0.25 -14.02
CA ALA A 73 -27.55 1.30 -14.90
C ALA A 73 -26.53 2.42 -15.13
N ASN A 74 -25.81 2.83 -14.08
CA ASN A 74 -24.76 3.84 -14.18
C ASN A 74 -23.56 3.35 -15.00
N LEU A 75 -23.16 2.08 -14.85
CA LEU A 75 -22.09 1.49 -15.65
C LEU A 75 -22.44 1.48 -17.14
N LEU A 76 -23.66 1.05 -17.49
CA LEU A 76 -24.14 1.00 -18.87
C LEU A 76 -24.37 2.39 -19.49
N LYS A 77 -24.67 3.40 -18.66
CA LYS A 77 -24.75 4.79 -19.13
C LYS A 77 -23.42 5.32 -19.67
N GLY A 78 -22.30 4.73 -19.24
CA GLY A 78 -20.97 5.18 -19.65
C GLY A 78 -20.54 6.49 -18.97
N GLY A 79 -19.47 7.08 -19.49
CA GLY A 79 -18.86 8.30 -18.96
C GLY A 79 -18.69 9.39 -20.00
N LYS A 80 -17.83 10.36 -19.69
CA LYS A 80 -17.43 11.47 -20.57
C LYS A 80 -16.96 11.00 -21.95
N ASN A 81 -16.32 9.83 -22.00
CA ASN A 81 -15.76 9.28 -23.24
C ASN A 81 -16.67 8.22 -23.89
N GLY A 82 -17.96 8.20 -23.55
CA GLY A 82 -18.95 7.29 -24.13
C GLY A 82 -19.11 5.98 -23.35
N GLU A 83 -19.52 4.95 -24.09
CA GLU A 83 -19.74 3.60 -23.57
C GLU A 83 -18.45 3.00 -22.99
N VAL A 84 -18.60 2.29 -21.87
CA VAL A 84 -17.47 1.69 -21.13
C VAL A 84 -17.50 0.17 -21.22
N VAL A 85 -18.68 -0.43 -21.35
CA VAL A 85 -18.86 -1.88 -21.48
C VAL A 85 -19.80 -2.19 -22.63
N THR A 86 -19.31 -3.01 -23.56
CA THR A 86 -20.08 -3.63 -24.63
C THR A 86 -20.50 -5.02 -24.16
N VAL A 87 -21.77 -5.17 -23.76
CA VAL A 87 -22.28 -6.41 -23.17
C VAL A 87 -22.06 -7.60 -24.12
N GLY A 88 -21.43 -8.67 -23.62
CA GLY A 88 -21.10 -9.86 -24.40
C GLY A 88 -19.82 -9.76 -25.23
N LYS A 89 -19.13 -8.60 -25.23
CA LYS A 89 -17.92 -8.36 -26.01
C LYS A 89 -16.87 -7.63 -25.19
N SER A 90 -16.15 -8.36 -24.34
CA SER A 90 -15.07 -7.78 -23.53
C SER A 90 -13.99 -7.13 -24.38
N GLY A 91 -13.67 -7.70 -25.55
CA GLY A 91 -12.65 -7.17 -26.47
C GLY A 91 -12.98 -5.79 -27.03
N ASP A 92 -14.27 -5.46 -27.13
CA ASP A 92 -14.75 -4.14 -27.58
C ASP A 92 -15.06 -3.22 -26.39
N SER A 93 -14.86 -3.69 -25.15
CA SER A 93 -15.19 -2.95 -23.94
C SER A 93 -13.98 -2.17 -23.45
N ARG A 94 -14.10 -0.85 -23.44
CA ARG A 94 -13.06 0.05 -22.92
C ARG A 94 -12.69 -0.25 -21.46
N LEU A 95 -13.63 -0.77 -20.66
CA LEU A 95 -13.32 -1.26 -19.31
C LEU A 95 -12.22 -2.32 -19.33
N TYR A 96 -12.33 -3.32 -20.20
CA TYR A 96 -11.36 -4.42 -20.28
C TYR A 96 -10.02 -3.93 -20.82
N GLU A 97 -10.03 -3.06 -21.84
CA GLU A 97 -8.84 -2.42 -22.39
C GLU A 97 -8.01 -1.75 -21.29
N LEU A 98 -8.61 -0.85 -20.50
CA LEU A 98 -7.88 -0.04 -19.52
C LEU A 98 -7.40 -0.83 -18.29
N ILE A 99 -8.11 -1.88 -17.87
CA ILE A 99 -7.68 -2.72 -16.73
C ILE A 99 -6.62 -3.75 -17.11
N ALA A 100 -6.48 -4.05 -18.40
CA ALA A 100 -5.46 -4.97 -18.91
C ALA A 100 -4.11 -4.29 -19.17
N LEU A 101 -4.05 -2.95 -19.14
CA LEU A 101 -2.83 -2.17 -19.33
C LEU A 101 -1.79 -2.45 -18.22
N GLY A 102 -0.52 -2.48 -18.62
CA GLY A 102 0.63 -2.68 -17.74
C GLY A 102 0.86 -1.51 -16.77
N LYS A 103 1.57 -1.75 -15.66
CA LYS A 103 1.75 -0.79 -14.54
C LYS A 103 2.14 0.63 -14.98
N ASP A 104 3.01 0.74 -15.97
CA ASP A 104 3.60 1.99 -16.45
C ASP A 104 2.93 2.53 -17.73
N GLU A 105 1.88 1.87 -18.21
CA GLU A 105 1.17 2.28 -19.43
C GLU A 105 0.18 3.42 -19.14
N GLU A 106 0.18 4.42 -20.03
CA GLU A 106 -0.68 5.59 -19.89
C GLU A 106 -2.16 5.21 -20.02
N GLY A 107 -2.99 5.76 -19.13
CA GLY A 107 -4.42 5.50 -19.13
C GLY A 107 -4.84 4.22 -18.40
N ARG A 108 -3.90 3.45 -17.84
CA ARG A 108 -4.20 2.29 -16.99
C ARG A 108 -5.21 2.64 -15.91
N MET A 109 -6.14 1.71 -15.68
CA MET A 109 -7.07 1.76 -14.57
C MET A 109 -6.88 0.54 -13.66
N PRO A 110 -6.78 0.71 -12.32
CA PRO A 110 -6.70 1.97 -11.58
C PRO A 110 -5.40 2.75 -11.90
N PRO A 111 -5.40 4.09 -11.86
CA PRO A 111 -4.21 4.88 -12.20
C PRO A 111 -3.12 4.82 -11.13
N GLU A 112 -3.51 4.66 -9.87
CA GLU A 112 -2.63 4.60 -8.71
C GLU A 112 -2.67 3.20 -8.09
N GLY A 113 -1.56 2.78 -7.50
CA GLY A 113 -1.43 1.46 -6.85
C GLY A 113 -1.13 0.33 -7.82
N GLU A 114 -1.14 -0.90 -7.29
CA GLU A 114 -0.85 -2.11 -8.06
C GLU A 114 -1.95 -2.41 -9.10
N PRO A 115 -1.60 -2.90 -10.31
CA PRO A 115 -2.58 -3.36 -11.29
C PRO A 115 -3.46 -4.49 -10.76
N LEU A 116 -4.62 -4.69 -11.39
CA LEU A 116 -5.44 -5.87 -11.12
C LEU A 116 -4.64 -7.13 -11.44
N LYS A 117 -4.85 -8.16 -10.62
CA LYS A 117 -4.28 -9.48 -10.89
C LYS A 117 -4.90 -10.07 -12.17
N LYS A 118 -4.14 -10.90 -12.88
CA LYS A 118 -4.61 -11.55 -14.12
C LYS A 118 -5.91 -12.32 -13.92
N GLU A 119 -6.08 -12.94 -12.75
CA GLU A 119 -7.29 -13.68 -12.39
C GLU A 119 -8.50 -12.75 -12.20
N GLN A 120 -8.29 -11.54 -11.67
CA GLN A 120 -9.34 -10.53 -11.52
C GLN A 120 -9.77 -9.97 -12.88
N ILE A 121 -8.79 -9.69 -13.75
CA ILE A 121 -9.04 -9.25 -15.13
C ILE A 121 -9.81 -10.31 -15.90
N GLN A 122 -9.43 -11.59 -15.77
CA GLN A 122 -10.12 -12.70 -16.41
C GLN A 122 -11.56 -12.84 -15.93
N LYS A 123 -11.83 -12.69 -14.62
CA LYS A 123 -13.20 -12.69 -14.08
C LYS A 123 -14.05 -11.56 -14.66
N ILE A 124 -13.51 -10.34 -14.74
CA ILE A 124 -14.21 -9.19 -15.33
C ILE A 124 -14.49 -9.46 -16.83
N LYS A 125 -13.51 -10.02 -17.55
CA LYS A 125 -13.66 -10.41 -18.95
C LYS A 125 -14.84 -11.39 -19.14
N GLU A 126 -14.81 -12.50 -18.41
CA GLU A 126 -15.85 -13.53 -18.45
C GLU A 126 -17.21 -12.97 -18.04
N TRP A 127 -17.26 -12.11 -17.03
CA TRP A 127 -18.49 -11.44 -16.62
C TRP A 127 -19.09 -10.55 -17.70
N ILE A 128 -18.27 -9.78 -18.43
CA ILE A 128 -18.73 -8.98 -19.57
C ILE A 128 -19.23 -9.90 -20.69
N ASP A 129 -18.45 -10.92 -21.04
CA ASP A 129 -18.75 -11.85 -22.14
C ASP A 129 -20.00 -12.70 -21.89
N THR A 130 -20.30 -13.02 -20.63
CA THR A 130 -21.50 -13.77 -20.22
C THR A 130 -22.75 -12.91 -20.04
N GLY A 131 -22.68 -11.63 -20.45
CA GLY A 131 -23.84 -10.74 -20.52
C GLY A 131 -23.98 -9.77 -19.35
N LEU A 132 -22.90 -9.51 -18.60
CA LEU A 132 -22.87 -8.57 -17.48
C LEU A 132 -23.99 -8.87 -16.46
N LYS A 133 -24.05 -10.14 -16.04
CA LYS A 133 -25.04 -10.59 -15.06
C LYS A 133 -24.84 -9.85 -13.75
N TRP A 134 -25.84 -9.07 -13.35
CA TRP A 134 -25.80 -8.23 -12.15
C TRP A 134 -27.19 -8.31 -11.51
N PRO A 135 -27.32 -8.83 -10.26
CA PRO A 135 -28.62 -9.02 -9.63
C PRO A 135 -29.38 -7.71 -9.43
N GLU A 136 -30.69 -7.73 -9.66
CA GLU A 136 -31.52 -6.53 -9.50
C GLU A 136 -31.45 -5.96 -8.08
N GLY A 137 -31.44 -4.64 -7.97
CA GLY A 137 -31.38 -3.92 -6.69
C GLY A 137 -30.01 -3.91 -6.00
N VAL A 138 -29.03 -4.70 -6.47
CA VAL A 138 -27.68 -4.67 -5.90
C VAL A 138 -26.97 -3.37 -6.30
N THR A 139 -26.60 -2.59 -5.29
CA THR A 139 -25.73 -1.42 -5.42
C THR A 139 -24.40 -1.71 -4.76
N MET A 140 -23.36 -1.06 -5.27
CA MET A 140 -22.02 -1.14 -4.68
C MET A 140 -21.70 0.15 -3.95
N LYS A 141 -20.90 0.06 -2.90
CA LYS A 141 -20.51 1.21 -2.08
C LYS A 141 -19.02 1.16 -1.81
N VAL A 142 -18.41 2.33 -1.74
CA VAL A 142 -17.06 2.42 -1.19
C VAL A 142 -17.15 2.10 0.31
N ALA A 143 -16.33 1.16 0.79
CA ALA A 143 -16.30 0.82 2.22
C ALA A 143 -15.94 2.05 3.10
N VAL A 144 -15.09 2.94 2.57
CA VAL A 144 -14.69 4.22 3.17
C VAL A 144 -14.60 5.29 2.08
N ASP A 145 -15.58 6.17 1.98
CA ASP A 145 -15.54 7.30 1.06
C ASP A 145 -14.82 8.48 1.71
N LEU A 146 -13.58 8.74 1.32
CA LEU A 146 -12.77 9.83 1.87
C LEU A 146 -13.01 11.17 1.17
N ARG A 147 -13.95 11.25 0.21
CA ARG A 147 -14.21 12.48 -0.52
C ARG A 147 -15.02 13.43 0.35
N PRO A 148 -14.47 14.61 0.71
CA PRO A 148 -15.14 15.53 1.62
C PRO A 148 -16.53 15.97 1.14
N LYS A 149 -16.74 16.06 -0.18
CA LYS A 149 -18.03 16.47 -0.74
C LYS A 149 -19.13 15.40 -0.60
N ASP A 150 -18.74 14.14 -0.54
CA ASP A 150 -19.66 12.99 -0.53
C ASP A 150 -19.93 12.47 0.89
N ASP A 151 -19.04 12.77 1.83
CA ASP A 151 -19.24 12.60 3.26
C ASP A 151 -19.04 13.95 3.99
N PRO A 152 -20.14 14.70 4.24
CA PRO A 152 -20.05 15.98 4.93
C PRO A 152 -19.75 15.83 6.42
N GLY A 153 -19.70 14.60 6.97
CA GLY A 153 -19.67 14.33 8.39
C GLY A 153 -21.02 14.53 9.08
N PHE A 154 -21.04 14.28 10.38
CA PHE A 154 -22.20 14.46 11.24
C PHE A 154 -22.47 15.94 11.53
N PRO A 155 -23.73 16.33 11.81
CA PRO A 155 -24.02 17.63 12.40
C PRO A 155 -23.20 17.86 13.68
N ILE A 156 -22.60 19.04 13.81
CA ILE A 156 -21.75 19.38 14.96
C ILE A 156 -22.61 19.52 16.21
N SER A 157 -22.44 18.59 17.16
CA SER A 157 -23.17 18.57 18.43
C SER A 157 -22.65 19.63 19.42
N ALA A 158 -23.44 19.93 20.45
CA ALA A 158 -23.00 20.82 21.53
C ALA A 158 -21.80 20.25 22.32
N THR A 159 -21.75 18.92 22.50
CA THR A 159 -20.66 18.24 23.19
C THR A 159 -19.36 18.29 22.38
N GLU A 160 -19.44 18.13 21.06
CA GLU A 160 -18.29 18.25 20.16
C GLU A 160 -17.72 19.67 20.18
N LYS A 161 -18.58 20.70 20.12
CA LYS A 161 -18.16 22.11 20.26
C LYS A 161 -17.43 22.34 21.57
N ALA A 162 -18.00 21.88 22.69
CA ALA A 162 -17.39 22.02 24.01
C ALA A 162 -16.05 21.28 24.12
N ALA A 163 -15.92 20.10 23.52
CA ALA A 163 -14.66 19.36 23.47
C ALA A 163 -13.60 20.10 22.66
N VAL A 164 -13.94 20.58 21.46
CA VAL A 164 -13.05 21.37 20.58
C VAL A 164 -12.58 22.65 21.27
N GLU A 165 -13.48 23.36 21.95
CA GLU A 165 -13.14 24.56 22.73
C GLU A 165 -12.15 24.26 23.87
N LYS A 166 -12.38 23.17 24.63
CA LYS A 166 -11.46 22.75 25.71
C LYS A 166 -10.09 22.36 25.17
N LEU A 167 -10.05 21.60 24.08
CA LEU A 167 -8.81 21.20 23.40
C LEU A 167 -8.02 22.43 22.93
N THR A 168 -8.71 23.39 22.29
CA THR A 168 -8.09 24.60 21.77
C THR A 168 -7.57 25.50 22.88
N LYS A 169 -8.32 25.64 23.99
CA LYS A 169 -7.86 26.35 25.20
C LYS A 169 -6.64 25.69 25.84
N ALA A 170 -6.51 24.37 25.70
CA ALA A 170 -5.33 23.63 26.13
C ALA A 170 -4.15 23.73 25.13
N GLY A 171 -4.27 24.48 24.02
CA GLY A 171 -3.22 24.59 23.01
C GLY A 171 -3.13 23.40 22.06
N VAL A 172 -4.17 22.55 22.01
CA VAL A 172 -4.31 21.50 20.98
C VAL A 172 -4.95 22.10 19.75
N LEU A 173 -4.42 21.81 18.57
CA LEU A 173 -5.01 22.30 17.33
C LEU A 173 -6.21 21.41 16.95
N ALA A 174 -7.42 21.96 16.94
CA ALA A 174 -8.64 21.25 16.53
C ALA A 174 -9.39 22.05 15.47
N LEU A 175 -9.38 21.56 14.22
CA LEU A 175 -9.86 22.31 13.06
C LEU A 175 -10.76 21.45 12.16
N ARG A 176 -11.70 22.09 11.48
CA ARG A 176 -12.43 21.45 10.38
C ARG A 176 -11.47 21.18 9.21
N LEU A 177 -11.57 20.00 8.63
CA LEU A 177 -10.70 19.54 7.56
C LEU A 177 -10.90 20.33 6.26
N ALA A 178 -12.15 20.73 5.97
CA ALA A 178 -12.51 21.55 4.82
C ALA A 178 -13.72 22.44 5.14
N GLN A 179 -13.90 23.54 4.38
CA GLN A 179 -15.05 24.43 4.56
C GLN A 179 -16.40 23.75 4.29
N SER A 180 -16.40 22.75 3.41
CA SER A 180 -17.60 22.03 2.97
C SER A 180 -17.98 20.84 3.84
N THR A 181 -17.23 20.56 4.92
CA THR A 181 -17.48 19.40 5.79
C THR A 181 -17.40 19.76 7.27
N ASN A 182 -17.95 18.88 8.09
CA ASN A 182 -17.81 18.90 9.55
C ASN A 182 -16.68 17.99 10.04
N HIS A 183 -16.01 17.26 9.15
CA HIS A 183 -14.86 16.43 9.50
C HIS A 183 -13.81 17.22 10.28
N LEU A 184 -13.38 16.64 11.39
CA LEU A 184 -12.48 17.24 12.34
C LEU A 184 -11.09 16.60 12.24
N ARG A 185 -10.07 17.46 12.23
CA ARG A 185 -8.67 17.11 12.46
C ARG A 185 -8.25 17.63 13.83
N VAL A 186 -7.66 16.78 14.65
CA VAL A 186 -7.07 17.15 15.94
C VAL A 186 -5.58 16.82 15.94
N ASP A 187 -4.76 17.79 16.30
CA ASP A 187 -3.29 17.70 16.28
C ASP A 187 -2.71 18.13 17.64
N PHE A 188 -2.14 17.14 18.33
CA PHE A 188 -1.47 17.30 19.61
C PHE A 188 0.05 17.48 19.47
N ALA A 189 0.63 17.48 18.26
CA ALA A 189 2.08 17.53 18.10
C ALA A 189 2.69 18.80 18.73
N LEU A 190 1.95 19.92 18.73
CA LEU A 190 2.36 21.17 19.36
C LEU A 190 2.43 21.10 20.90
N ARG A 191 1.78 20.11 21.51
CA ARG A 191 1.88 19.84 22.95
C ARG A 191 3.14 19.07 23.32
N GLY A 192 3.74 18.37 22.36
CA GLY A 192 4.93 17.55 22.56
C GLY A 192 4.81 16.63 23.77
N LYS A 193 5.67 16.84 24.77
CA LYS A 193 5.74 15.99 25.97
C LYS A 193 4.65 16.28 27.02
N GLU A 194 3.87 17.33 26.85
CA GLU A 194 2.90 17.82 27.84
C GLU A 194 1.47 17.35 27.59
N VAL A 195 1.24 16.42 26.64
CA VAL A 195 -0.08 15.83 26.41
C VAL A 195 -0.57 15.14 27.67
N LYS A 196 -1.79 15.48 28.10
CA LYS A 196 -2.43 14.89 29.28
C LYS A 196 -3.55 13.93 28.89
N ASP A 197 -3.78 12.93 29.71
CA ASP A 197 -4.79 11.91 29.44
C ASP A 197 -6.21 12.49 29.48
N GLU A 198 -6.46 13.50 30.32
CA GLU A 198 -7.73 14.22 30.40
C GLU A 198 -8.09 14.94 29.10
N GLU A 199 -7.07 15.37 28.33
CA GLU A 199 -7.27 16.03 27.05
C GLU A 199 -7.63 15.01 25.97
N LEU A 200 -6.98 13.84 25.98
CA LEU A 200 -7.31 12.73 25.10
C LEU A 200 -8.72 12.18 25.38
N ALA A 201 -9.15 12.17 26.64
CA ALA A 201 -10.48 11.73 27.04
C ALA A 201 -11.61 12.58 26.43
N LEU A 202 -11.34 13.83 26.02
CA LEU A 202 -12.30 14.71 25.34
C LEU A 202 -12.62 14.23 23.91
N LEU A 203 -11.75 13.43 23.29
CA LEU A 203 -11.91 12.99 21.89
C LEU A 203 -13.16 12.12 21.70
N LYS A 204 -13.62 11.41 22.74
CA LYS A 204 -14.84 10.60 22.70
C LYS A 204 -16.09 11.42 22.34
N ASP A 205 -16.08 12.71 22.62
CA ASP A 205 -17.20 13.63 22.37
C ASP A 205 -17.13 14.27 20.97
N ALA A 206 -16.14 13.87 20.15
CA ALA A 206 -15.90 14.38 18.79
C ALA A 206 -16.14 13.31 17.70
N PRO A 207 -17.39 12.90 17.43
CA PRO A 207 -17.70 11.87 16.43
C PRO A 207 -17.28 12.23 14.99
N ASN A 208 -17.06 13.51 14.69
CA ASN A 208 -16.54 13.97 13.41
C ASN A 208 -15.01 13.84 13.29
N LEU A 209 -14.30 13.37 14.31
CA LEU A 209 -12.85 13.20 14.26
C LEU A 209 -12.44 12.12 13.26
N VAL A 210 -11.78 12.55 12.18
CA VAL A 210 -11.31 11.68 11.09
C VAL A 210 -9.78 11.66 10.96
N GLU A 211 -9.08 12.67 11.47
CA GLU A 211 -7.62 12.76 11.48
C GLU A 211 -7.10 13.11 12.86
N LEU A 212 -6.27 12.24 13.44
CA LEU A 212 -5.66 12.45 14.75
C LEU A 212 -4.14 12.37 14.64
N ASN A 213 -3.47 13.44 15.07
CA ASN A 213 -2.01 13.48 15.18
C ASN A 213 -1.58 13.52 16.65
N LEU A 214 -0.89 12.47 17.07
CA LEU A 214 -0.26 12.33 18.39
C LEU A 214 1.26 12.12 18.25
N GLY A 215 1.81 12.32 17.06
CA GLY A 215 3.22 12.08 16.79
C GLY A 215 4.15 13.06 17.52
N GLY A 216 5.33 12.57 17.91
CA GLY A 216 6.32 13.34 18.66
C GLY A 216 5.92 13.64 20.11
N THR A 217 4.85 13.01 20.61
CA THR A 217 4.37 13.18 21.99
C THR A 217 4.83 12.04 22.89
N ASN A 218 4.65 12.21 24.21
CA ASN A 218 5.05 11.22 25.21
C ASN A 218 4.03 10.11 25.47
N ILE A 219 3.00 9.98 24.62
CA ILE A 219 1.93 9.00 24.82
C ILE A 219 2.45 7.56 24.85
N THR A 220 1.75 6.73 25.63
CA THR A 220 2.01 5.30 25.84
C THR A 220 0.77 4.48 25.47
N ASP A 221 0.87 3.16 25.55
CA ASP A 221 -0.24 2.23 25.27
C ASP A 221 -1.52 2.57 26.06
N SER A 222 -1.36 2.97 27.33
CA SER A 222 -2.46 3.39 28.20
C SER A 222 -3.27 4.56 27.64
N SER A 223 -2.64 5.51 26.96
CA SER A 223 -3.30 6.67 26.36
C SER A 223 -4.18 6.30 25.16
N LEU A 224 -3.91 5.17 24.50
CA LEU A 224 -4.65 4.75 23.31
C LEU A 224 -6.06 4.22 23.63
N VAL A 225 -6.40 4.00 24.91
CA VAL A 225 -7.76 3.64 25.33
C VAL A 225 -8.80 4.66 24.86
N HIS A 226 -8.42 5.94 24.79
CA HIS A 226 -9.29 7.04 24.34
C HIS A 226 -9.50 7.09 22.83
N ILE A 227 -8.73 6.32 22.06
CA ILE A 227 -8.85 6.26 20.59
C ILE A 227 -9.87 5.21 20.15
N LYS A 228 -10.06 4.15 20.95
CA LYS A 228 -11.02 3.07 20.67
C LYS A 228 -12.42 3.52 20.23
N PRO A 229 -13.06 4.56 20.84
CA PRO A 229 -14.39 5.01 20.41
C PRO A 229 -14.41 5.77 19.06
N LEU A 230 -13.25 6.15 18.51
CA LEU A 230 -13.13 7.00 17.32
C LEU A 230 -13.32 6.22 16.02
N VAL A 231 -14.46 5.54 15.87
CA VAL A 231 -14.74 4.61 14.75
C VAL A 231 -14.73 5.25 13.36
N ASN A 232 -14.77 6.59 13.29
CA ASN A 232 -14.66 7.35 12.03
C ASN A 232 -13.23 7.75 11.66
N LEU A 233 -12.24 7.38 12.47
CA LEU A 233 -10.85 7.76 12.25
C LEU A 233 -10.31 7.12 10.96
N THR A 234 -9.76 7.96 10.09
CA THR A 234 -9.22 7.56 8.77
C THR A 234 -7.71 7.69 8.70
N ARG A 235 -7.12 8.61 9.49
CA ARG A 235 -5.67 8.79 9.62
C ARG A 235 -5.27 8.92 11.08
N LEU A 236 -4.29 8.14 11.49
CA LEU A 236 -3.72 8.16 12.84
C LEU A 236 -2.19 8.26 12.76
N GLN A 237 -1.64 9.32 13.37
CA GLN A 237 -0.20 9.52 13.48
C GLN A 237 0.26 9.23 14.91
N LEU A 238 1.11 8.21 15.07
CA LEU A 238 1.72 7.77 16.34
C LEU A 238 3.26 7.73 16.23
N HIS A 239 3.82 8.44 15.26
CA HIS A 239 5.25 8.44 15.01
C HIS A 239 6.04 9.03 16.19
N ASN A 240 7.22 8.50 16.49
CA ASN A 240 8.08 8.93 17.60
C ASN A 240 7.36 8.97 18.95
N THR A 241 6.53 7.97 19.23
CA THR A 241 5.83 7.79 20.52
C THR A 241 6.36 6.56 21.27
N LYS A 242 5.91 6.35 22.51
CA LYS A 242 6.29 5.19 23.32
C LYS A 242 5.34 3.99 23.15
N VAL A 243 4.49 4.03 22.13
CA VAL A 243 3.54 2.96 21.80
C VAL A 243 4.28 1.66 21.46
N THR A 244 3.76 0.55 21.96
CA THR A 244 4.23 -0.81 21.76
C THR A 244 3.12 -1.68 21.13
N ASP A 245 3.39 -2.98 20.99
CA ASP A 245 2.40 -3.95 20.50
C ASP A 245 1.10 -3.94 21.31
N ALA A 246 1.17 -3.71 22.62
CA ALA A 246 0.00 -3.69 23.51
C ALA A 246 -0.94 -2.52 23.16
N GLY A 247 -0.40 -1.37 22.77
CA GLY A 247 -1.19 -0.22 22.38
C GLY A 247 -2.03 -0.47 21.12
N LEU A 248 -1.53 -1.27 20.18
CA LEU A 248 -2.22 -1.55 18.92
C LEU A 248 -3.51 -2.36 19.11
N GLU A 249 -3.69 -3.04 20.24
CA GLU A 249 -4.95 -3.68 20.59
C GLU A 249 -6.12 -2.69 20.66
N HIS A 250 -5.87 -1.44 21.07
CA HIS A 250 -6.89 -0.40 21.15
C HIS A 250 -7.35 0.13 19.78
N LEU A 251 -6.63 -0.22 18.69
CA LEU A 251 -7.01 0.16 17.33
C LEU A 251 -8.01 -0.83 16.70
N LYS A 252 -8.29 -1.96 17.35
CA LYS A 252 -9.29 -2.93 16.87
C LYS A 252 -10.65 -2.23 16.73
N GLY A 253 -11.28 -2.41 15.57
CA GLY A 253 -12.60 -1.85 15.27
C GLY A 253 -12.57 -0.45 14.63
N LEU A 254 -11.41 0.18 14.46
CA LEU A 254 -11.25 1.38 13.63
C LEU A 254 -11.31 1.03 12.14
N SER A 255 -12.45 0.48 11.70
CA SER A 255 -12.63 -0.12 10.38
C SER A 255 -12.45 0.86 9.22
N LYS A 256 -12.55 2.17 9.48
CA LYS A 256 -12.31 3.22 8.48
C LYS A 256 -10.86 3.69 8.40
N LEU A 257 -9.97 3.17 9.24
CA LEU A 257 -8.58 3.60 9.28
C LEU A 257 -7.86 3.21 7.98
N THR A 258 -7.36 4.20 7.26
CA THR A 258 -6.68 4.02 5.97
C THR A 258 -5.19 4.32 6.03
N SER A 259 -4.77 5.17 6.96
CA SER A 259 -3.36 5.54 7.15
C SER A 259 -2.99 5.46 8.62
N LEU A 260 -1.94 4.69 8.90
CA LEU A 260 -1.38 4.53 10.24
C LEU A 260 0.14 4.76 10.17
N ASN A 261 0.62 5.76 10.91
CA ASN A 261 2.05 6.03 11.01
C ASN A 261 2.59 5.64 12.38
N LEU A 262 3.46 4.63 12.41
CA LEU A 262 4.12 4.09 13.60
C LEU A 262 5.63 4.31 13.56
N TYR A 263 6.13 5.16 12.66
CA TYR A 263 7.56 5.47 12.51
C TYR A 263 8.22 5.74 13.86
N GLY A 264 9.37 5.12 14.15
CA GLY A 264 10.13 5.37 15.39
C GLY A 264 9.42 4.94 16.69
N SER A 265 8.36 4.13 16.61
CA SER A 265 7.72 3.50 17.79
C SER A 265 8.39 2.17 18.16
N GLN A 266 7.92 1.51 19.22
CA GLN A 266 8.48 0.25 19.71
C GLN A 266 7.72 -1.00 19.23
N VAL A 267 6.89 -0.86 18.19
CA VAL A 267 6.09 -1.94 17.61
C VAL A 267 6.97 -3.00 16.95
N THR A 268 6.58 -4.27 17.12
CA THR A 268 7.16 -5.47 16.52
C THR A 268 6.13 -6.18 15.61
N ASP A 269 6.53 -7.30 15.02
CA ASP A 269 5.63 -8.16 14.22
C ASP A 269 4.39 -8.63 15.00
N LYS A 270 4.48 -8.78 16.33
CA LYS A 270 3.33 -9.15 17.18
C LYS A 270 2.27 -8.04 17.21
N GLY A 271 2.70 -6.79 17.17
CA GLY A 271 1.80 -5.65 17.05
C GLY A 271 1.10 -5.61 15.70
N LEU A 272 1.80 -5.96 14.61
CA LEU A 272 1.22 -6.03 13.27
C LEU A 272 0.08 -7.05 13.16
N ASP A 273 0.15 -8.15 13.92
CA ASP A 273 -0.94 -9.14 13.98
C ASP A 273 -2.27 -8.51 14.46
N GLN A 274 -2.22 -7.49 15.32
CA GLN A 274 -3.41 -6.77 15.80
C GLN A 274 -4.07 -5.92 14.70
N LEU A 275 -3.33 -5.56 13.65
CA LEU A 275 -3.80 -4.70 12.56
C LEU A 275 -4.52 -5.49 11.44
N THR A 276 -4.41 -6.81 11.42
CA THR A 276 -4.91 -7.66 10.32
C THR A 276 -6.43 -7.57 10.09
N GLY A 277 -7.20 -7.13 11.10
CA GLY A 277 -8.64 -6.88 11.00
C GLY A 277 -9.03 -5.55 10.37
N LEU A 278 -8.08 -4.60 10.21
CA LEU A 278 -8.33 -3.26 9.71
C LEU A 278 -8.26 -3.24 8.17
N LYS A 279 -9.25 -3.88 7.52
CA LYS A 279 -9.24 -4.15 6.07
C LYS A 279 -9.20 -2.90 5.18
N SER A 280 -9.50 -1.73 5.70
CA SER A 280 -9.40 -0.47 4.96
C SER A 280 -8.01 0.20 5.04
N LEU A 281 -7.05 -0.37 5.77
CA LEU A 281 -5.68 0.13 5.79
C LEU A 281 -5.08 0.11 4.39
N LYS A 282 -4.56 1.27 3.97
CA LYS A 282 -3.87 1.45 2.70
C LYS A 282 -2.40 1.77 2.89
N ASN A 283 -2.04 2.52 3.93
CA ASN A 283 -0.67 2.93 4.18
C ASN A 283 -0.30 2.68 5.64
N VAL A 284 0.75 1.89 5.88
CA VAL A 284 1.33 1.65 7.21
C VAL A 284 2.82 1.98 7.18
N TYR A 285 3.24 2.98 7.95
CA TYR A 285 4.64 3.41 8.03
C TYR A 285 5.30 2.82 9.28
N LEU A 286 6.36 2.05 9.10
CA LEU A 286 7.03 1.25 10.12
C LEU A 286 8.54 1.51 10.19
N TYR A 287 9.06 2.50 9.46
CA TYR A 287 10.50 2.80 9.50
C TYR A 287 10.96 3.15 10.93
N LEU A 288 12.15 2.70 11.32
CA LEU A 288 12.69 2.78 12.68
C LEU A 288 11.82 2.13 13.79
N THR A 289 10.95 1.19 13.44
CA THR A 289 10.32 0.28 14.43
C THR A 289 11.14 -1.00 14.59
N LYS A 290 10.63 -1.95 15.38
CA LYS A 290 11.19 -3.30 15.51
C LYS A 290 10.46 -4.33 14.64
N ALA A 291 9.56 -3.89 13.76
CA ALA A 291 8.90 -4.76 12.81
C ALA A 291 9.86 -5.18 11.68
N THR A 292 9.70 -6.40 11.19
CA THR A 292 10.57 -7.01 10.20
C THR A 292 9.90 -7.04 8.81
N PRO A 293 10.67 -7.27 7.73
CA PRO A 293 10.12 -7.59 6.42
C PRO A 293 9.13 -8.76 6.43
N GLU A 294 9.35 -9.76 7.29
CA GLU A 294 8.48 -10.92 7.46
C GLU A 294 7.13 -10.52 8.06
N GLY A 295 7.13 -9.69 9.10
CA GLY A 295 5.91 -9.13 9.68
C GLY A 295 5.13 -8.27 8.68
N ALA A 296 5.83 -7.42 7.92
CA ALA A 296 5.21 -6.63 6.86
C ALA A 296 4.58 -7.51 5.77
N LYS A 297 5.26 -8.58 5.35
CA LYS A 297 4.71 -9.56 4.39
C LYS A 297 3.46 -10.25 4.93
N LYS A 298 3.44 -10.60 6.22
CA LYS A 298 2.25 -11.20 6.86
C LYS A 298 1.07 -10.23 6.87
N LEU A 299 1.30 -8.96 7.21
CA LEU A 299 0.27 -7.93 7.16
C LEU A 299 -0.27 -7.74 5.74
N LYS A 300 0.62 -7.68 4.73
CA LYS A 300 0.24 -7.57 3.32
C LYS A 300 -0.51 -8.81 2.81
N ALA A 301 -0.20 -10.01 3.31
CA ALA A 301 -0.97 -11.21 2.99
C ALA A 301 -2.40 -11.13 3.57
N ALA A 302 -2.57 -10.55 4.76
CA ALA A 302 -3.87 -10.37 5.39
C ALA A 302 -4.69 -9.21 4.80
N ILE A 303 -4.03 -8.19 4.26
CA ILE A 303 -4.63 -6.99 3.64
C ILE A 303 -3.88 -6.75 2.31
N PRO A 304 -4.27 -7.41 1.20
CA PRO A 304 -3.51 -7.36 -0.05
C PRO A 304 -3.33 -5.96 -0.66
N THR A 305 -4.19 -5.01 -0.31
CA THR A 305 -4.20 -3.63 -0.79
C THR A 305 -3.33 -2.68 0.05
N VAL A 306 -2.77 -3.14 1.18
CA VAL A 306 -1.96 -2.30 2.06
C VAL A 306 -0.54 -2.13 1.51
N ASP A 307 -0.10 -0.88 1.46
CA ASP A 307 1.29 -0.52 1.32
C ASP A 307 1.95 -0.44 2.70
N VAL A 308 3.01 -1.23 2.90
CA VAL A 308 3.77 -1.29 4.15
C VAL A 308 5.15 -0.72 3.89
N ASN A 309 5.40 0.45 4.46
CA ASN A 309 6.64 1.19 4.27
C ASN A 309 7.58 0.95 5.46
N LEU A 310 8.61 0.13 5.25
CA LEU A 310 9.68 -0.14 6.22
C LEU A 310 10.85 0.86 6.11
N GLY A 311 10.73 1.90 5.30
CA GLY A 311 11.77 2.88 5.00
C GLY A 311 12.67 2.51 3.84
N LEU A 312 13.68 3.35 3.59
CA LEU A 312 14.71 3.11 2.58
C LEU A 312 15.85 2.30 3.19
N GLU A 313 16.10 1.12 2.65
CA GLU A 313 17.36 0.41 2.90
C GLU A 313 18.43 1.03 2.01
N LEU A 314 19.22 1.95 2.60
CA LEU A 314 20.37 2.53 1.91
C LEU A 314 21.49 1.50 1.92
N ALA A 315 21.97 1.11 0.74
CA ALA A 315 23.19 0.32 0.64
C ALA A 315 24.32 1.03 1.41
N PRO A 316 25.13 0.31 2.20
CA PRO A 316 26.23 0.92 2.92
C PRO A 316 27.15 1.62 1.91
N PRO A 317 27.66 2.82 2.25
CA PRO A 317 28.59 3.50 1.36
C PRO A 317 29.79 2.58 1.07
N PRO A 318 30.32 2.59 -0.16
CA PRO A 318 31.49 1.78 -0.49
C PRO A 318 32.62 2.09 0.49
N LYS A 319 33.23 1.04 1.06
CA LYS A 319 34.38 1.22 1.97
C LYS A 319 35.43 2.09 1.28
N PRO A 320 35.94 3.14 1.95
CA PRO A 320 37.04 3.92 1.40
C PRO A 320 38.20 2.99 1.01
N PRO A 321 38.88 3.24 -0.12
CA PRO A 321 40.03 2.43 -0.50
C PRO A 321 41.07 2.48 0.62
N GLU A 322 41.53 1.30 1.06
CA GLU A 322 42.58 1.21 2.08
C GLU A 322 43.80 2.04 1.63
N PRO A 323 44.39 2.86 2.52
CA PRO A 323 45.54 3.66 2.15
C PRO A 323 46.68 2.74 1.71
N LYS A 324 47.11 2.91 0.45
CA LYS A 324 48.30 2.25 -0.07
C LYS A 324 49.48 2.59 0.83
N LYS A 325 50.15 1.58 1.38
CA LYS A 325 51.45 1.75 2.04
C LYS A 325 52.42 2.36 1.01
N GLU A 326 52.72 3.65 1.15
CA GLU A 326 53.77 4.28 0.37
C GLU A 326 55.14 3.81 0.88
N GLU A 327 55.92 3.21 0.00
CA GLU A 327 57.34 2.93 0.23
C GLU A 327 58.13 4.25 0.37
N PRO A 328 59.13 4.31 1.26
CA PRO A 328 59.84 5.55 1.54
C PRO A 328 60.69 5.99 0.34
N LYS A 329 60.38 7.18 -0.20
CA LYS A 329 61.21 7.85 -1.21
C LYS A 329 62.59 8.21 -0.66
N LYS A 330 63.63 7.75 -1.35
CA LYS A 330 65.02 8.19 -1.18
C LYS A 330 65.16 9.68 -1.52
N THR A 331 65.74 10.46 -0.62
CA THR A 331 66.23 11.83 -0.90
C THR A 331 67.75 11.82 -0.97
N GLU A 332 68.30 12.25 -2.11
CA GLU A 332 69.73 12.53 -2.34
C GLU A 332 70.13 13.96 -1.84
N PRO A 333 71.44 14.25 -1.68
CA PRO A 333 71.91 15.18 -0.65
C PRO A 333 72.47 16.54 -1.13
N LYS A 334 72.71 17.39 -0.11
CA LYS A 334 73.65 18.54 0.07
C LYS A 334 73.15 19.97 -0.17
N LYS A 335 73.30 20.80 0.89
CA LYS A 335 74.48 21.69 1.10
C LYS A 335 74.56 22.23 2.55
N GLU A 336 75.68 21.94 3.22
CA GLU A 336 76.28 22.66 4.37
C GLU A 336 76.81 24.03 3.89
N GLU A 337 77.11 25.10 4.65
CA GLU A 337 77.14 25.55 6.07
C GLU A 337 77.36 27.12 5.96
N PRO A 338 77.59 27.99 7.01
CA PRO A 338 78.06 27.69 8.37
C PRO A 338 77.40 28.46 9.54
N LYS A 339 77.74 27.93 10.72
CA LYS A 339 77.42 28.26 12.11
C LYS A 339 77.70 29.71 12.55
N LYS A 340 76.89 30.20 13.49
CA LYS A 340 77.30 31.19 14.51
C LYS A 340 76.90 30.72 15.91
N LYS A 341 77.76 31.05 16.87
CA LYS A 341 78.04 30.36 18.15
C LYS A 341 76.98 30.58 19.25
N GLU A 342 76.79 29.57 20.09
CA GLU A 342 76.19 29.63 21.43
C GLU A 342 77.14 30.29 22.45
N GLU A 343 76.56 30.92 23.49
CA GLU A 343 76.86 30.73 24.94
C GLU A 343 76.08 31.76 25.81
N PRO A 344 75.92 31.60 27.15
CA PRO A 344 75.26 30.49 27.84
C PRO A 344 74.25 30.97 28.94
N LYS A 345 73.55 30.00 29.54
CA LYS A 345 72.53 30.11 30.61
C LYS A 345 73.01 30.83 31.88
N LYS A 346 72.07 31.54 32.56
CA LYS A 346 72.09 31.77 34.01
C LYS A 346 70.79 31.29 34.67
N LYS A 347 70.96 30.45 35.70
CA LYS A 347 69.97 30.02 36.71
C LYS A 347 69.84 31.07 37.81
N GLU A 348 68.77 30.93 38.61
CA GLU A 348 68.44 31.46 39.97
C GLU A 348 67.14 32.28 39.93
N GLU A 349 66.18 32.22 40.85
CA GLU A 349 65.74 31.34 41.96
C GLU A 349 64.37 31.94 42.41
N PRO A 350 63.51 31.22 43.17
CA PRO A 350 62.16 31.67 43.50
C PRO A 350 62.03 32.26 44.92
N LYS A 351 61.33 33.39 45.10
CA LYS A 351 60.81 33.92 46.37
C LYS A 351 59.57 34.78 46.07
N LYS A 352 58.51 34.90 46.85
CA LYS A 352 58.07 34.31 48.13
C LYS A 352 56.57 34.64 48.26
N LYS A 353 55.83 33.78 48.96
CA LYS A 353 54.51 34.06 49.53
C LYS A 353 54.55 35.27 50.48
N GLU A 354 53.53 36.12 50.46
CA GLU A 354 52.99 36.78 51.64
C GLU A 354 51.47 37.00 51.46
N ALA A 355 50.68 36.37 52.32
CA ALA A 355 49.34 36.82 52.70
C ALA A 355 49.24 36.64 54.22
N LYS A 356 49.26 37.78 54.92
CA LYS A 356 48.96 37.90 56.36
C LYS A 356 47.44 37.86 56.52
N LYS A 357 46.90 36.92 57.31
CA LYS A 357 46.50 37.17 58.71
C LYS A 357 45.98 35.87 59.33
#